data_AF-A0A9P1FLW3-F1
#
_entry.id   AF-A0A9P1FLW3-F1
#
_cell.length_a   1.000
_cell.length_b   1.000
_cell.length_c   1.000
_cell.angle_alpha   90.00
_cell.angle_beta   90.00
_cell.angle_gamma   90.00
#
_symmetry.space_group_name_H-M   'P 1'
#
loop_
_entity.id
_entity.type
_entity.pdbx_description
1 polymer ?
#
loop_
_entity_poly.entity_id
_entity_poly.type
_entity_poly.pdbx_seq_one_letter_code
_entity_poly.pdbx_strand_id
1 'polypeptide(L)'
;MRQSRWVIGFFALSLTCSFLLILEREIREYFAFRDRPLFRELVNKVPNARHVWFAWNLADTNNYLLWLFGKDKMYQIGLFGYHALMTNASWKALCTMDSDKDGLSNGVELGDPCCHWEPGALASGDFEIRHNLEYRRWLVSHPSHPTKRNKHVHSFPQTCAEEYDVEQYKRIFHDFYFSRLDEPMEDVPWSVVKMAAFAFMILQLSLWFAFGGLGDDLFTRKSPLSTGLRAFLIVLSFLYMDLSSGVIHLILDYAPPFLPIIGGLAGGFRYHHEDPTAICRISWFEYASHTHLLAVVVLFVLRLGPHSRGLRFFWVWGLVWSHLFQSAHRWTHFPPDELPHGAPPGFGEAIHDSVWTHRFDPRSFGQAAASCAL
;
A
#
# COMPACT_ATOMS: atom_id res chain seq x y z
N MET A 1 16.50 25.45 -24.31
CA MET A 1 16.37 26.06 -22.96
C MET A 1 14.98 26.61 -22.63
N ARG A 2 14.20 27.20 -23.55
CA ARG A 2 12.84 27.71 -23.21
C ARG A 2 11.80 26.61 -22.93
N GLN A 3 11.78 25.52 -23.70
CA GLN A 3 10.81 24.43 -23.52
C GLN A 3 10.97 23.66 -22.20
N SER A 4 12.20 23.52 -21.69
CA SER A 4 12.46 22.81 -20.42
C SER A 4 11.92 23.56 -19.20
N ARG A 5 11.77 24.88 -19.26
CA ARG A 5 11.26 25.69 -18.13
C ARG A 5 9.77 25.48 -17.88
N TRP A 6 8.97 25.32 -18.94
CA TRP A 6 7.52 25.14 -18.82
C TRP A 6 7.14 23.78 -18.23
N VAL A 7 7.86 22.72 -18.62
CA VAL A 7 7.63 21.37 -18.09
C VAL A 7 7.93 21.35 -16.59
N ILE A 8 9.10 21.88 -16.18
CA ILE A 8 9.47 21.94 -14.76
C ILE A 8 8.46 22.77 -13.95
N GLY A 9 8.00 23.91 -14.48
CA GLY A 9 7.00 24.75 -13.81
C GLY A 9 5.65 24.06 -13.63
N PHE A 10 5.16 23.34 -14.65
CA PHE A 10 3.91 22.59 -14.57
C PHE A 10 3.98 21.46 -13.53
N PHE A 11 5.07 20.67 -13.54
CA PHE A 11 5.26 19.59 -12.56
C PHE A 11 5.36 20.14 -11.14
N ALA A 12 6.13 21.22 -10.92
CA ALA A 12 6.25 21.83 -9.60
C ALA A 12 4.92 22.37 -9.07
N LEU A 13 4.11 23.00 -9.93
CA LEU A 13 2.78 23.49 -9.55
C LEU A 13 1.83 22.34 -9.22
N SER A 14 1.78 21.30 -10.08
CA SER A 14 0.94 20.13 -9.85
C SER A 14 1.27 19.41 -8.55
N LEU A 15 2.57 19.23 -8.26
CA LEU A 15 3.06 18.65 -7.01
C LEU A 15 2.67 19.50 -5.79
N THR A 16 2.85 20.82 -5.88
CA THR A 16 2.50 21.74 -4.79
C THR A 16 1.00 21.74 -4.51
N CYS A 17 0.17 21.79 -5.56
CA CYS A 17 -1.28 21.73 -5.40
C CYS A 17 -1.73 20.40 -4.79
N SER A 18 -1.15 19.28 -5.24
CA SER A 18 -1.46 17.96 -4.68
C SER A 18 -1.09 17.89 -3.19
N PHE A 19 0.12 18.35 -2.84
CA PHE A 19 0.59 18.39 -1.46
C PHE A 19 -0.30 19.26 -0.56
N LEU A 20 -0.72 20.44 -1.02
CA LEU A 20 -1.60 21.32 -0.25
C LEU A 20 -2.98 20.69 0.00
N LEU A 21 -3.55 20.00 -1.00
CA LEU A 21 -4.82 19.28 -0.83
C LEU A 21 -4.72 18.15 0.20
N ILE A 22 -3.60 17.42 0.19
CA ILE A 22 -3.32 16.36 1.16
C ILE A 22 -3.16 16.97 2.56
N LEU A 23 -2.35 18.02 2.70
CA LEU A 23 -2.10 18.67 3.99
C LEU A 23 -3.38 19.27 4.59
N GLU A 24 -4.18 19.96 3.78
CA GLU A 24 -5.47 20.51 4.24
C GLU A 24 -6.39 19.43 4.79
N ARG A 25 -6.45 18.29 4.09
CA ARG A 25 -7.24 17.12 4.52
C ARG A 25 -6.74 16.57 5.84
N GLU A 26 -5.46 16.24 5.96
CA GLU A 26 -4.87 15.66 7.17
C GLU A 26 -5.11 16.57 8.39
N ILE A 27 -4.97 17.89 8.21
CA ILE A 27 -5.25 18.86 9.27
C ILE A 27 -6.73 18.84 9.69
N ARG A 28 -7.67 18.86 8.73
CA ARG A 28 -9.11 18.83 9.03
C ARG A 28 -9.52 17.51 9.68
N GLU A 29 -9.02 16.39 9.19
CA GLU A 29 -9.29 15.05 9.73
C GLU A 29 -8.72 14.92 11.15
N TYR A 30 -7.51 15.40 11.40
CA TYR A 30 -6.93 15.47 12.75
C TYR A 30 -7.84 16.20 13.73
N PHE A 31 -8.38 17.36 13.34
CA PHE A 31 -9.30 18.12 14.19
C PHE A 31 -10.66 17.42 14.38
N ALA A 32 -11.23 16.84 13.33
CA ALA A 32 -12.48 16.09 13.41
C ALA A 32 -12.37 14.87 14.36
N PHE A 33 -11.20 14.21 14.36
CA PHE A 33 -10.91 13.08 15.24
C PHE A 33 -10.61 13.50 16.68
N ARG A 34 -9.86 14.60 16.87
CA ARG A 34 -9.50 15.14 18.20
C ARG A 34 -10.73 15.41 19.06
N ASP A 35 -11.81 15.90 18.48
CA ASP A 35 -12.96 16.37 19.25
C ASP A 35 -13.95 15.24 19.62
N ARG A 36 -13.59 13.96 19.41
CA ARG A 36 -14.46 12.80 19.70
C ARG A 36 -13.76 11.73 20.57
N PRO A 37 -13.69 11.91 21.90
CA PRO A 37 -12.98 10.99 22.80
C PRO A 37 -13.56 9.57 22.80
N LEU A 38 -14.89 9.42 22.68
CA LEU A 38 -15.55 8.12 22.67
C LEU A 38 -15.09 7.23 21.50
N PHE A 39 -14.96 7.79 20.29
CA PHE A 39 -14.54 7.02 19.12
C PHE A 39 -13.05 6.68 19.15
N ARG A 40 -12.23 7.55 19.76
CA ARG A 40 -10.83 7.22 20.07
C ARG A 40 -10.72 6.03 21.01
N GLU A 41 -11.60 5.98 22.00
CA GLU A 41 -11.65 4.86 22.93
C GLU A 41 -12.10 3.57 22.23
N LEU A 42 -13.09 3.66 21.33
CA LEU A 42 -13.58 2.52 20.56
C LEU A 42 -12.49 1.85 19.71
N VAL A 43 -11.62 2.63 19.06
CA VAL A 43 -10.48 2.09 18.28
C VAL A 43 -9.53 1.25 19.13
N ASN A 44 -9.43 1.52 20.44
CA ASN A 44 -8.61 0.74 21.36
C ASN A 44 -9.38 -0.39 22.04
N LYS A 45 -10.71 -0.47 21.86
CA LYS A 45 -11.62 -1.46 22.43
C LYS A 45 -12.13 -2.47 21.40
N VAL A 46 -11.59 -2.47 20.20
CA VAL A 46 -12.03 -3.32 19.10
C VAL A 46 -10.79 -3.87 18.38
N PRO A 47 -10.74 -5.18 18.05
CA PRO A 47 -9.64 -5.74 17.29
C PRO A 47 -9.59 -5.14 15.89
N ASN A 48 -8.39 -5.01 15.34
CA ASN A 48 -8.17 -4.57 13.95
C ASN A 48 -8.82 -3.26 13.53
N ALA A 49 -9.25 -2.41 14.47
CA ALA A 49 -9.91 -1.15 14.11
C ALA A 49 -9.05 -0.23 13.23
N ARG A 50 -7.72 -0.35 13.31
CA ARG A 50 -6.76 0.37 12.47
C ARG A 50 -6.39 -0.35 11.18
N HIS A 51 -6.72 -1.65 11.08
CA HIS A 51 -6.45 -2.49 9.91
C HIS A 51 -7.65 -2.51 8.95
N VAL A 52 -8.83 -2.07 9.36
CA VAL A 52 -9.92 -1.78 8.42
C VAL A 52 -9.54 -0.55 7.63
N TRP A 53 -8.99 -0.80 6.44
CA TRP A 53 -8.46 0.25 5.58
C TRP A 53 -9.56 1.27 5.19
N PHE A 54 -9.23 2.56 5.17
CA PHE A 54 -10.14 3.70 5.05
C PHE A 54 -11.17 3.91 6.18
N ALA A 55 -11.26 3.02 7.18
CA ALA A 55 -12.09 3.24 8.37
C ALA A 55 -11.34 4.06 9.42
N TRP A 56 -11.30 5.37 9.23
CA TRP A 56 -10.84 6.30 10.28
C TRP A 56 -11.66 6.18 11.56
N ASN A 57 -12.93 5.78 11.41
CA ASN A 57 -13.84 5.53 12.49
C ASN A 57 -14.84 4.43 12.11
N LEU A 58 -14.69 3.25 12.72
CA LEU A 58 -15.64 2.14 12.55
C LEU A 58 -17.09 2.51 12.91
N ALA A 59 -17.27 3.52 13.75
CA ALA A 59 -18.58 3.97 14.21
C ALA A 59 -19.31 4.88 13.23
N ASP A 60 -18.71 5.22 12.09
CA ASP A 60 -19.28 6.14 11.11
C ASP A 60 -19.71 5.38 9.85
N THR A 61 -20.77 5.86 9.19
CA THR A 61 -21.24 5.33 7.91
C THR A 61 -20.50 5.92 6.70
N ASN A 62 -19.53 6.80 6.93
CA ASN A 62 -19.19 7.83 5.97
C ASN A 62 -18.84 7.29 4.58
N ASN A 63 -19.66 7.70 3.63
CA ASN A 63 -19.45 7.50 2.21
C ASN A 63 -18.73 8.76 1.70
N TYR A 64 -17.41 8.69 1.54
CA TYR A 64 -16.53 9.78 1.10
C TYR A 64 -17.06 10.58 -0.11
N LEU A 65 -17.81 9.93 -1.01
CA LEU A 65 -18.42 10.57 -2.18
C LEU A 65 -19.55 11.56 -1.82
N LEU A 66 -20.33 11.33 -0.76
CA LEU A 66 -21.39 12.25 -0.32
C LEU A 66 -20.83 13.54 0.28
N TRP A 67 -19.62 13.49 0.83
CA TRP A 67 -18.92 14.63 1.42
C TRP A 67 -18.34 15.59 0.36
N LEU A 68 -17.75 15.06 -0.71
CA LEU A 68 -17.21 15.88 -1.82
C LEU A 68 -18.26 16.79 -2.50
N PHE A 69 -19.55 16.45 -2.38
CA PHE A 69 -20.65 17.23 -2.97
C PHE A 69 -21.43 18.10 -1.98
N GLY A 70 -20.82 18.46 -0.83
CA GLY A 70 -21.25 19.63 -0.05
C GLY A 70 -22.61 19.50 0.65
N LYS A 71 -23.02 18.30 1.06
CA LYS A 71 -24.15 18.17 1.99
C LYS A 71 -23.61 18.30 3.42
N ASP A 72 -24.01 19.36 4.12
CA ASP A 72 -23.75 19.65 5.55
C ASP A 72 -24.33 18.59 6.53
N LYS A 73 -24.51 17.34 6.10
CA LYS A 73 -24.96 16.29 6.99
C LYS A 73 -23.79 15.86 7.84
N MET A 74 -23.79 16.39 9.07
CA MET A 74 -23.18 15.79 10.25
C MET A 74 -23.06 14.27 10.08
N TYR A 75 -21.82 13.79 10.14
CA TYR A 75 -21.40 12.42 10.44
C TYR A 75 -22.54 11.61 11.09
N GLN A 76 -23.15 10.69 10.33
CA GLN A 76 -24.17 9.81 10.87
C GLN A 76 -23.47 8.64 11.53
N ILE A 77 -23.65 8.51 12.84
CA ILE A 77 -23.21 7.33 13.58
C ILE A 77 -23.79 6.10 12.88
N GLY A 78 -22.91 5.26 12.36
CA GLY A 78 -23.27 4.01 11.72
C GLY A 78 -23.81 3.01 12.71
N LEU A 79 -24.40 1.93 12.19
CA LEU A 79 -25.10 0.98 13.02
C LEU A 79 -24.13 0.27 13.99
N PHE A 80 -22.88 0.02 13.58
CA PHE A 80 -21.82 -0.41 14.49
C PHE A 80 -21.54 0.60 15.59
N GLY A 81 -21.44 1.89 15.24
CA GLY A 81 -21.22 2.96 16.21
C GLY A 81 -22.35 3.08 17.23
N TYR A 82 -23.58 2.89 16.77
CA TYR A 82 -24.75 2.84 17.63
C TYR A 82 -24.73 1.61 18.54
N HIS A 83 -24.41 0.42 18.02
CA HIS A 83 -24.24 -0.79 18.83
C HIS A 83 -23.10 -0.67 19.84
N ALA A 84 -21.99 -0.02 19.47
CA ALA A 84 -20.89 0.29 20.37
C ALA A 84 -21.37 1.20 21.52
N LEU A 85 -22.16 2.23 21.24
CA LEU A 85 -22.77 3.06 22.28
C LEU A 85 -23.68 2.25 23.22
N MET A 86 -24.56 1.42 22.65
CA MET A 86 -25.51 0.60 23.42
C MET A 86 -24.83 -0.45 24.30
N THR A 87 -23.68 -0.96 23.88
CA THR A 87 -22.90 -1.97 24.61
C THR A 87 -21.81 -1.37 25.50
N ASN A 88 -21.75 -0.04 25.62
CA ASN A 88 -20.66 0.68 26.30
C ASN A 88 -19.26 0.29 25.77
N ALA A 89 -19.17 0.04 24.45
CA ALA A 89 -18.00 -0.44 23.73
C ALA A 89 -17.43 -1.76 24.28
N SER A 90 -18.27 -2.62 24.85
CA SER A 90 -17.87 -3.97 25.24
C SER A 90 -17.68 -4.83 24.00
N TRP A 91 -16.43 -5.18 23.66
CA TRP A 91 -16.14 -6.02 22.50
C TRP A 91 -16.87 -7.35 22.56
N LYS A 92 -16.90 -8.02 23.72
CA LYS A 92 -17.60 -9.30 23.87
C LYS A 92 -19.09 -9.22 23.49
N ALA A 93 -19.75 -8.10 23.78
CA ALA A 93 -21.14 -7.88 23.39
C ALA A 93 -21.27 -7.44 21.93
N LEU A 94 -20.35 -6.60 21.45
CA LEU A 94 -20.35 -6.06 20.10
C LEU A 94 -20.01 -7.14 19.05
N CYS A 95 -19.04 -8.00 19.35
CA CYS A 95 -18.46 -8.98 18.44
C CYS A 95 -19.49 -9.92 17.81
N THR A 96 -20.47 -10.40 18.58
CA THR A 96 -21.50 -11.32 18.08
C THR A 96 -22.62 -10.64 17.30
N MET A 97 -22.66 -9.31 17.27
CA MET A 97 -23.68 -8.56 16.54
C MET A 97 -23.33 -8.51 15.06
N ASP A 98 -24.33 -8.64 14.19
CA ASP A 98 -24.25 -8.28 12.77
C ASP A 98 -24.77 -6.85 12.64
N SER A 99 -23.84 -5.89 12.68
CA SER A 99 -24.24 -4.48 12.81
C SER A 99 -24.84 -3.94 11.55
N ASP A 100 -24.28 -4.23 10.38
CA ASP A 100 -24.77 -3.68 9.12
C ASP A 100 -25.75 -4.60 8.37
N LYS A 101 -26.05 -5.78 8.94
CA LYS A 101 -27.03 -6.77 8.48
C LYS A 101 -26.63 -7.43 7.15
N ASP A 102 -25.32 -7.56 6.91
CA ASP A 102 -24.80 -8.23 5.73
C ASP A 102 -24.68 -9.77 5.89
N GLY A 103 -24.99 -10.27 7.10
CA GLY A 103 -24.94 -11.68 7.46
C GLY A 103 -23.65 -12.09 8.16
N LEU A 104 -22.73 -11.16 8.40
CA LEU A 104 -21.49 -11.38 9.14
C LEU A 104 -21.58 -10.76 10.53
N SER A 105 -21.02 -11.43 11.53
CA SER A 105 -20.83 -10.78 12.83
C SER A 105 -19.67 -9.80 12.75
N ASN A 106 -19.72 -8.73 13.55
CA ASN A 106 -18.63 -7.78 13.73
C ASN A 106 -17.31 -8.51 14.03
N GLY A 107 -17.38 -9.63 14.76
CA GLY A 107 -16.24 -10.50 15.04
C GLY A 107 -15.60 -11.05 13.78
N VAL A 108 -16.39 -11.63 12.88
CA VAL A 108 -15.89 -12.08 11.57
C VAL A 108 -15.26 -10.90 10.83
N GLU A 109 -15.97 -9.79 10.74
CA GLU A 109 -15.53 -8.60 9.99
C GLU A 109 -14.25 -7.96 10.54
N LEU A 110 -14.04 -8.00 11.85
CA LEU A 110 -12.87 -7.40 12.51
C LEU A 110 -11.81 -8.44 12.89
N GLY A 111 -12.00 -9.68 12.44
CA GLY A 111 -11.01 -10.74 12.54
C GLY A 111 -10.97 -11.53 13.84
N ASP A 112 -11.94 -11.33 14.72
CA ASP A 112 -12.15 -12.13 15.92
C ASP A 112 -13.50 -12.87 15.82
N PRO A 113 -13.64 -13.87 14.92
CA PRO A 113 -14.89 -14.58 14.71
C PRO A 113 -15.41 -15.31 15.96
N CYS A 114 -14.53 -15.55 16.94
CA CYS A 114 -14.84 -16.24 18.19
C CYS A 114 -15.03 -15.32 19.40
N CYS A 115 -14.87 -14.02 19.24
CA CYS A 115 -15.07 -13.05 20.32
C CYS A 115 -14.16 -13.28 21.54
N HIS A 116 -12.94 -13.76 21.30
CA HIS A 116 -11.94 -14.04 22.35
C HIS A 116 -11.01 -12.86 22.62
N TRP A 117 -11.00 -11.85 21.75
CA TRP A 117 -10.13 -10.69 21.90
C TRP A 117 -10.53 -9.84 23.10
N GLU A 118 -9.54 -9.31 23.83
CA GLU A 118 -9.76 -8.39 24.93
C GLU A 118 -8.84 -7.15 24.81
N PRO A 119 -9.37 -5.93 25.11
CA PRO A 119 -8.55 -4.73 25.12
C PRO A 119 -7.37 -4.88 26.09
N GLY A 120 -6.15 -4.60 25.60
CA GLY A 120 -4.94 -4.65 26.43
C GLY A 120 -4.27 -6.01 26.54
N ALA A 121 -4.85 -7.09 26.00
CA ALA A 121 -4.19 -8.40 25.89
C ALA A 121 -2.85 -8.35 25.11
N LEU A 122 -2.66 -7.31 24.29
CA LEU A 122 -1.44 -7.04 23.53
C LEU A 122 -0.43 -6.11 24.21
N ALA A 123 -0.60 -5.76 25.49
CA ALA A 123 0.34 -4.85 26.17
C ALA A 123 1.78 -5.43 26.28
N SER A 124 1.97 -6.75 26.14
CA SER A 124 3.29 -7.37 26.01
C SER A 124 3.90 -7.21 24.61
N GLY A 125 3.08 -6.96 23.58
CA GLY A 125 3.54 -6.68 22.23
C GLY A 125 4.27 -7.82 21.51
N ASP A 126 4.29 -9.02 22.09
CA ASP A 126 4.85 -10.20 21.45
C ASP A 126 3.75 -10.89 20.65
N PHE A 127 3.92 -10.88 19.33
CA PHE A 127 3.18 -11.70 18.40
C PHE A 127 3.43 -13.18 18.77
N GLU A 128 2.43 -13.85 19.36
CA GLU A 128 2.53 -15.28 19.61
C GLU A 128 1.23 -16.00 19.25
N ILE A 129 1.31 -16.71 18.13
CA ILE A 129 0.31 -17.67 17.63
C ILE A 129 -0.10 -18.68 18.74
N ARG A 130 0.83 -19.00 19.66
CA ARG A 130 0.64 -19.97 20.75
C ARG A 130 -0.30 -19.51 21.87
N HIS A 131 -0.61 -18.22 21.97
CA HIS A 131 -1.44 -17.68 23.05
C HIS A 131 -2.90 -17.43 22.65
N ASN A 132 -3.32 -17.84 21.45
CA ASN A 132 -4.68 -17.64 20.93
C ASN A 132 -5.08 -16.15 20.86
N LEU A 133 -4.09 -15.26 20.89
CA LEU A 133 -4.27 -13.81 20.82
C LEU A 133 -4.28 -13.31 19.38
N GLU A 134 -4.23 -14.22 18.41
CA GLU A 134 -4.20 -13.87 17.01
C GLU A 134 -5.62 -13.79 16.44
N TYR A 135 -6.03 -12.55 16.21
CA TYR A 135 -7.23 -12.21 15.47
C TYR A 135 -6.83 -11.83 14.04
N ARG A 136 -7.53 -12.43 13.09
CA ARG A 136 -7.33 -12.39 11.64
C ARG A 136 -7.21 -10.96 11.13
N ARG A 137 -6.04 -10.54 10.65
CA ARG A 137 -5.86 -9.17 10.10
C ARG A 137 -6.23 -9.02 8.63
N TRP A 138 -6.56 -10.13 7.98
CA TRP A 138 -6.99 -10.19 6.60
C TRP A 138 -8.50 -10.37 6.51
N LEU A 139 -9.06 -10.13 5.33
CA LEU A 139 -10.51 -10.19 5.08
C LEU A 139 -11.31 -9.33 6.07
N VAL A 140 -10.68 -8.30 6.64
CA VAL A 140 -11.37 -7.38 7.53
C VAL A 140 -12.28 -6.48 6.71
N SER A 141 -13.50 -6.31 7.17
CA SER A 141 -14.50 -5.45 6.54
C SER A 141 -14.97 -4.37 7.51
N HIS A 142 -15.64 -3.36 6.97
CA HIS A 142 -16.14 -2.27 7.78
C HIS A 142 -17.54 -2.62 8.32
N PRO A 143 -17.72 -2.81 9.64
CA PRO A 143 -18.97 -3.31 10.22
C PRO A 143 -20.14 -2.31 10.23
N SER A 144 -19.96 -1.15 9.59
CA SER A 144 -21.03 -0.15 9.39
C SER A 144 -21.43 -0.06 7.92
N HIS A 145 -20.79 -0.84 7.04
CA HIS A 145 -20.90 -0.67 5.62
C HIS A 145 -21.12 -2.05 4.95
N PRO A 146 -22.38 -2.41 4.65
CA PRO A 146 -22.74 -3.75 4.25
C PRO A 146 -21.90 -4.14 3.04
N THR A 147 -21.05 -5.15 3.22
CA THR A 147 -20.16 -5.57 2.14
C THR A 147 -20.95 -6.33 1.10
N LYS A 148 -20.69 -6.07 -0.18
CA LYS A 148 -21.21 -6.94 -1.23
C LYS A 148 -20.49 -8.28 -1.10
N ARG A 149 -21.14 -9.27 -0.47
CA ARG A 149 -20.71 -10.67 -0.27
C ARG A 149 -19.29 -10.92 -0.76
N ASN A 150 -18.32 -10.70 0.12
CA ASN A 150 -16.95 -11.05 -0.17
C ASN A 150 -16.91 -12.59 -0.37
N LYS A 151 -16.50 -13.09 -1.54
CA LYS A 151 -16.56 -14.53 -1.85
C LYS A 151 -15.74 -15.38 -0.86
N HIS A 152 -14.82 -14.74 -0.15
CA HIS A 152 -13.93 -15.33 0.85
C HIS A 152 -14.47 -15.30 2.29
N VAL A 153 -15.71 -14.86 2.49
CA VAL A 153 -16.39 -14.86 3.79
C VAL A 153 -16.26 -16.22 4.48
N HIS A 154 -16.21 -17.35 3.78
CA HIS A 154 -16.17 -18.66 4.45
C HIS A 154 -14.81 -19.04 5.06
N SER A 155 -13.79 -18.18 4.95
CA SER A 155 -12.43 -18.42 5.44
C SER A 155 -12.27 -18.00 6.90
N PHE A 156 -13.13 -18.54 7.79
CA PHE A 156 -13.04 -18.40 9.24
C PHE A 156 -13.50 -19.70 9.93
N PRO A 157 -13.08 -19.95 11.18
CA PRO A 157 -13.51 -21.12 11.93
C PRO A 157 -15.03 -21.16 12.09
N GLN A 158 -15.68 -22.22 11.60
CA GLN A 158 -17.14 -22.40 11.76
C GLN A 158 -17.53 -22.74 13.20
N THR A 159 -16.56 -23.21 13.99
CA THR A 159 -16.73 -23.58 15.38
C THR A 159 -15.63 -22.93 16.19
N CYS A 160 -16.01 -22.26 17.27
CA CYS A 160 -15.09 -21.73 18.26
C CYS A 160 -14.89 -22.80 19.33
N ALA A 161 -13.95 -23.72 19.08
CA ALA A 161 -13.49 -24.64 20.10
C ALA A 161 -12.78 -23.86 21.22
N GLU A 162 -12.70 -24.45 22.43
CA GLU A 162 -11.98 -23.84 23.56
C GLU A 162 -10.47 -23.70 23.27
N GLU A 163 -9.92 -24.53 22.38
CA GLU A 163 -8.51 -24.50 21.97
C GLU A 163 -8.39 -24.07 20.50
N TYR A 164 -7.52 -23.09 20.24
CA TYR A 164 -7.28 -22.52 18.92
C TYR A 164 -6.46 -23.48 18.04
N ASP A 165 -6.99 -23.89 16.90
CA ASP A 165 -6.26 -24.72 15.94
C ASP A 165 -5.32 -23.85 15.08
N VAL A 166 -4.07 -23.76 15.54
CA VAL A 166 -2.98 -23.06 14.84
C VAL A 166 -2.80 -23.54 13.40
N GLU A 167 -2.96 -24.84 13.14
CA GLU A 167 -2.74 -25.40 11.80
C GLU A 167 -3.93 -25.09 10.88
N GLN A 168 -5.16 -25.10 11.41
CA GLN A 168 -6.32 -24.58 10.68
C GLN A 168 -6.14 -23.10 10.35
N TYR A 169 -5.67 -22.30 11.30
CA TYR A 169 -5.41 -20.89 11.07
C TYR A 169 -4.37 -20.66 9.97
N LYS A 170 -3.23 -21.35 10.02
CA LYS A 170 -2.21 -21.29 8.96
C LYS A 170 -2.77 -21.70 7.60
N ARG A 171 -3.61 -22.73 7.54
CA ARG A 171 -4.29 -23.12 6.29
C ARG A 171 -5.22 -22.03 5.78
N ILE A 172 -6.08 -21.46 6.63
CA ILE A 172 -6.98 -20.35 6.27
C ILE A 172 -6.19 -19.13 5.83
N PHE A 173 -5.09 -18.81 6.51
CA PHE A 173 -4.19 -17.73 6.16
C PHE A 173 -3.57 -17.96 4.78
N HIS A 174 -2.96 -19.14 4.58
CA HIS A 174 -2.36 -19.52 3.31
C HIS A 174 -3.39 -19.53 2.17
N ASP A 175 -4.55 -20.13 2.38
CA ASP A 175 -5.65 -20.16 1.40
C ASP A 175 -6.13 -18.75 1.09
N PHE A 176 -6.23 -17.85 2.06
CA PHE A 176 -6.52 -16.44 1.78
C PHE A 176 -5.41 -15.79 0.95
N TYR A 177 -4.15 -15.90 1.38
CA TYR A 177 -2.98 -15.27 0.74
C TYR A 177 -2.75 -15.78 -0.68
N PHE A 178 -3.09 -17.03 -0.99
CA PHE A 178 -2.78 -17.68 -2.26
C PHE A 178 -4.00 -18.10 -3.07
N SER A 179 -5.23 -17.95 -2.55
CA SER A 179 -6.42 -18.12 -3.38
C SER A 179 -6.36 -17.09 -4.50
N ARG A 180 -6.12 -17.54 -5.73
CA ARG A 180 -6.34 -16.70 -6.90
C ARG A 180 -7.83 -16.40 -6.92
N LEU A 181 -8.18 -15.13 -6.96
CA LEU A 181 -9.46 -14.76 -7.52
C LEU A 181 -9.46 -15.27 -8.95
N ASP A 182 -10.36 -16.19 -9.28
CA ASP A 182 -10.51 -16.76 -10.63
C ASP A 182 -10.90 -15.71 -11.69
N GLU A 183 -11.07 -14.45 -11.29
CA GLU A 183 -11.30 -13.34 -12.18
C GLU A 183 -9.93 -12.85 -12.71
N PRO A 184 -9.74 -12.79 -14.04
CA PRO A 184 -8.52 -12.23 -14.61
C PRO A 184 -8.36 -10.81 -14.08
N MET A 185 -7.29 -10.59 -13.28
CA MET A 185 -7.02 -9.30 -12.64
C MET A 185 -6.77 -8.18 -13.68
N GLU A 186 -6.37 -8.55 -14.89
CA GLU A 186 -6.11 -7.64 -15.98
C GLU A 186 -6.52 -8.25 -17.33
N ASP A 187 -7.13 -7.43 -18.20
CA ASP A 187 -7.43 -7.86 -19.56
C ASP A 187 -6.13 -8.16 -20.32
N VAL A 188 -6.10 -9.29 -21.05
CA VAL A 188 -4.97 -9.73 -21.90
C VAL A 188 -4.30 -8.60 -22.72
N PRO A 189 -5.01 -7.63 -23.31
CA PRO A 189 -4.40 -6.53 -24.07
C PRO A 189 -3.34 -5.72 -23.30
N TRP A 190 -3.51 -5.51 -21.99
CA TRP A 190 -2.57 -4.68 -21.22
C TRP A 190 -1.22 -5.36 -21.00
N SER A 191 -1.21 -6.68 -20.83
CA SER A 191 0.02 -7.46 -20.70
C SER A 191 0.94 -7.31 -21.93
N VAL A 192 0.37 -7.31 -23.13
CA VAL A 192 1.11 -7.13 -24.38
C VAL A 192 1.70 -5.72 -24.47
N VAL A 193 0.93 -4.69 -24.09
CA VAL A 193 1.42 -3.30 -24.06
C VAL A 193 2.57 -3.15 -23.07
N LYS A 194 2.46 -3.74 -21.88
CA LYS A 194 3.50 -3.76 -20.85
C LYS A 194 4.78 -4.47 -21.34
N MET A 195 4.65 -5.62 -22.01
CA MET A 195 5.79 -6.32 -22.60
C MET A 195 6.46 -5.51 -23.72
N ALA A 196 5.69 -4.87 -24.59
CA ALA A 196 6.22 -3.99 -25.63
C ALA A 196 6.95 -2.78 -25.02
N ALA A 197 6.39 -2.21 -23.94
CA ALA A 197 7.01 -1.12 -23.18
C ALA A 197 8.34 -1.56 -22.55
N PHE A 198 8.39 -2.75 -21.95
CA PHE A 198 9.61 -3.33 -21.42
C PHE A 198 10.67 -3.54 -22.51
N ALA A 199 10.29 -4.12 -23.64
CA ALA A 199 11.19 -4.33 -24.78
C ALA A 199 11.77 -3.00 -25.30
N PHE A 200 10.93 -1.95 -25.42
CA PHE A 200 11.39 -0.61 -25.79
C PHE A 200 12.39 -0.05 -24.77
N MET A 201 12.12 -0.20 -23.48
CA MET A 201 13.03 0.22 -22.41
C MET A 201 14.39 -0.46 -22.54
N ILE A 202 14.42 -1.79 -22.69
CA ILE A 202 15.67 -2.55 -22.87
C ILE A 202 16.42 -2.11 -24.13
N LEU A 203 15.73 -1.91 -25.25
CA LEU A 203 16.33 -1.41 -26.48
C LEU A 203 16.96 -0.03 -26.26
N GLN A 204 16.25 0.89 -25.62
CA GLN A 204 16.73 2.25 -25.40
C GLN A 204 17.94 2.30 -24.46
N LEU A 205 17.93 1.50 -23.39
CA LEU A 205 19.07 1.33 -22.48
C LEU A 205 20.27 0.73 -23.20
N SER A 206 20.05 -0.27 -24.06
CA SER A 206 21.11 -0.90 -24.86
C SER A 206 21.74 0.09 -25.84
N LEU A 207 20.94 0.93 -26.50
CA LEU A 207 21.45 1.97 -27.38
C LEU A 207 22.27 3.03 -26.63
N TRP A 208 21.84 3.42 -25.42
CA TRP A 208 22.61 4.35 -24.59
C TRP A 208 23.90 3.72 -24.08
N PHE A 209 23.87 2.43 -23.75
CA PHE A 209 25.04 1.68 -23.34
C PHE A 209 26.08 1.61 -24.47
N ALA A 210 25.66 1.20 -25.66
CA ALA A 210 26.54 1.01 -26.81
C ALA A 210 27.03 2.33 -27.43
N PHE A 211 26.16 3.34 -27.54
CA PHE A 211 26.45 4.55 -28.32
C PHE A 211 26.28 5.86 -27.55
N GLY A 212 25.57 5.85 -26.42
CA GLY A 212 25.24 7.05 -25.64
C GLY A 212 26.24 7.41 -24.53
N GLY A 213 27.30 6.61 -24.38
CA GLY A 213 28.32 6.74 -23.34
C GLY A 213 27.91 6.21 -21.96
N LEU A 214 26.75 5.58 -21.82
CA LEU A 214 26.27 5.07 -20.54
C LEU A 214 27.20 3.99 -19.96
N GLY A 215 27.78 3.14 -20.82
CA GLY A 215 28.75 2.13 -20.37
C GLY A 215 29.99 2.74 -19.72
N ASP A 216 30.49 3.85 -20.28
CA ASP A 216 31.57 4.60 -19.64
C ASP A 216 31.14 5.21 -18.31
N ASP A 217 29.93 5.75 -18.26
CA ASP A 217 29.40 6.42 -17.06
C ASP A 217 29.21 5.43 -15.90
N LEU A 218 28.78 4.20 -16.20
CA LEU A 218 28.56 3.13 -15.22
C LEU A 218 29.85 2.44 -14.76
N PHE A 219 30.73 2.08 -15.70
CA PHE A 219 31.78 1.10 -15.42
C PHE A 219 33.21 1.61 -15.61
N THR A 220 33.42 2.69 -16.36
CA THR A 220 34.78 3.11 -16.72
C THR A 220 35.19 4.37 -15.96
N ARG A 221 36.52 4.54 -15.81
CA ARG A 221 37.12 5.80 -15.36
C ARG A 221 37.18 6.85 -16.49
N LYS A 222 36.77 6.49 -17.72
CA LYS A 222 36.78 7.38 -18.89
C LYS A 222 35.51 8.23 -19.00
N SER A 223 34.56 8.08 -18.07
CA SER A 223 33.38 8.93 -18.02
C SER A 223 33.77 10.42 -17.92
N PRO A 224 33.15 11.30 -18.71
CA PRO A 224 33.28 12.74 -18.54
C PRO A 224 32.53 13.25 -17.30
N LEU A 225 31.69 12.42 -16.66
CA LEU A 225 31.06 12.73 -15.39
C LEU A 225 32.05 12.46 -14.26
N SER A 226 32.31 13.47 -13.44
CA SER A 226 33.14 13.27 -12.25
C SER A 226 32.51 12.23 -11.31
N THR A 227 33.34 11.52 -10.55
CA THR A 227 32.86 10.53 -9.57
C THR A 227 31.88 11.15 -8.56
N GLY A 228 32.16 12.35 -8.07
CA GLY A 228 31.26 13.07 -7.15
C GLY A 228 29.91 13.38 -7.79
N LEU A 229 29.88 13.80 -9.06
CA LEU A 229 28.62 14.04 -9.77
C LEU A 229 27.83 12.75 -9.98
N ARG A 230 28.48 11.63 -10.33
CA ARG A 230 27.81 10.33 -10.47
C ARG A 230 27.16 9.88 -9.16
N ALA A 231 27.91 9.93 -8.06
CA ALA A 231 27.37 9.60 -6.73
C ALA A 231 26.19 10.50 -6.36
N PHE A 232 26.31 11.82 -6.58
CA PHE A 232 25.22 12.76 -6.36
C PHE A 232 23.97 12.42 -7.18
N LEU A 233 24.13 12.10 -8.47
CA LEU A 233 22.99 11.76 -9.34
C LEU A 233 22.31 10.44 -8.93
N ILE A 234 23.04 9.45 -8.42
CA ILE A 234 22.47 8.21 -7.87
C ILE A 234 21.58 8.53 -6.68
N VAL A 235 22.11 9.26 -5.68
CA VAL A 235 21.36 9.65 -4.49
C VAL A 235 20.17 10.53 -4.84
N LEU A 236 20.36 11.50 -5.75
CA LEU A 236 19.29 12.38 -6.20
C LEU A 236 18.18 11.59 -6.90
N SER A 237 18.53 10.59 -7.70
CA SER A 237 17.54 9.72 -8.36
C SER A 237 16.75 8.87 -7.38
N PHE A 238 17.39 8.37 -6.32
CA PHE A 238 16.72 7.67 -5.23
C PHE A 238 15.69 8.58 -4.54
N LEU A 239 16.13 9.75 -4.07
CA LEU A 239 15.27 10.72 -3.37
C LEU A 239 14.11 11.20 -4.26
N TYR A 240 14.38 11.41 -5.54
CA TYR A 240 13.35 11.77 -6.50
C TYR A 240 12.32 10.65 -6.67
N MET A 241 12.77 9.41 -6.84
CA MET A 241 11.86 8.27 -7.02
C MET A 241 11.02 8.04 -5.76
N ASP A 242 11.61 8.15 -4.57
CA ASP A 242 10.92 7.98 -3.29
C ASP A 242 9.85 9.05 -3.05
N LEU A 243 10.20 10.32 -3.31
CA LEU A 243 9.22 11.40 -3.26
C LEU A 243 8.11 11.21 -4.30
N SER A 244 8.47 10.83 -5.53
CA SER A 244 7.51 10.66 -6.62
C SER A 244 6.58 9.48 -6.42
N SER A 245 7.07 8.37 -5.85
CA SER A 245 6.25 7.20 -5.54
C SER A 245 5.22 7.54 -4.49
N GLY A 246 5.59 8.26 -3.41
CA GLY A 246 4.66 8.74 -2.40
C GLY A 246 3.57 9.67 -2.97
N VAL A 247 3.94 10.59 -3.88
CA VAL A 247 2.95 11.44 -4.56
C VAL A 247 2.03 10.62 -5.47
N ILE A 248 2.58 9.71 -6.28
CA ILE A 248 1.78 8.88 -7.19
C ILE A 248 0.82 8.00 -6.38
N HIS A 249 1.28 7.44 -5.27
CA HIS A 249 0.47 6.68 -4.30
C HIS A 249 -0.75 7.49 -3.88
N LEU A 250 -0.54 8.72 -3.39
CA LEU A 250 -1.62 9.62 -2.95
C LEU A 250 -2.56 10.00 -4.10
N ILE A 251 -2.03 10.24 -5.29
CA ILE A 251 -2.86 10.52 -6.47
C ILE A 251 -3.74 9.30 -6.80
N LEU A 252 -3.19 8.09 -6.83
CA LEU A 252 -3.91 6.88 -7.20
C LEU A 252 -4.95 6.47 -6.15
N ASP A 253 -4.70 6.75 -4.87
CA ASP A 253 -5.69 6.55 -3.81
C ASP A 253 -6.97 7.35 -4.03
N TYR A 254 -6.81 8.61 -4.43
CA TYR A 254 -7.94 9.53 -4.55
C TYR A 254 -8.45 9.73 -5.97
N ALA A 255 -7.76 9.20 -6.98
CA ALA A 255 -8.15 9.35 -8.38
C ALA A 255 -9.49 8.65 -8.65
N PRO A 256 -10.53 9.36 -9.10
CA PRO A 256 -11.83 8.74 -9.37
C PRO A 256 -11.74 7.62 -10.42
N PRO A 257 -12.50 6.52 -10.27
CA PRO A 257 -12.43 5.37 -11.18
C PRO A 257 -12.88 5.70 -12.61
N PHE A 258 -13.61 6.80 -12.81
CA PHE A 258 -14.09 7.22 -14.13
C PHE A 258 -13.03 7.98 -14.96
N LEU A 259 -11.86 8.29 -14.40
CA LEU A 259 -10.82 8.99 -15.17
C LEU A 259 -10.24 8.07 -16.26
N PRO A 260 -10.10 8.55 -17.51
CA PRO A 260 -9.50 7.76 -18.57
C PRO A 260 -8.04 7.45 -18.25
N ILE A 261 -7.59 6.22 -18.54
CA ILE A 261 -6.23 5.69 -18.30
C ILE A 261 -5.92 5.50 -16.80
N ILE A 262 -6.00 6.56 -15.99
CA ILE A 262 -5.63 6.53 -14.57
C ILE A 262 -6.68 5.80 -13.72
N GLY A 263 -7.96 5.82 -14.11
CA GLY A 263 -9.04 5.21 -13.33
C GLY A 263 -8.86 3.71 -13.09
N GLY A 264 -8.38 2.98 -14.11
CA GLY A 264 -8.06 1.55 -13.98
C GLY A 264 -6.87 1.30 -13.05
N LEU A 265 -5.79 2.08 -13.20
CA LEU A 265 -4.63 2.02 -12.30
C LEU A 265 -5.02 2.34 -10.85
N ALA A 266 -5.81 3.40 -10.64
CA ALA A 266 -6.34 3.80 -9.34
C ALA A 266 -7.30 2.75 -8.74
N GLY A 267 -8.05 2.05 -9.60
CA GLY A 267 -8.90 0.92 -9.21
C GLY A 267 -8.08 -0.23 -8.66
N GLY A 268 -7.07 -0.70 -9.40
CA GLY A 268 -6.15 -1.73 -8.93
C GLY A 268 -5.36 -1.31 -7.69
N PHE A 269 -5.02 -0.02 -7.60
CA PHE A 269 -4.35 0.55 -6.45
C PHE A 269 -5.27 0.57 -5.20
N ARG A 270 -6.51 1.05 -5.29
CA ARG A 270 -7.41 0.93 -4.13
C ARG A 270 -7.73 -0.52 -3.79
N TYR A 271 -7.83 -1.38 -4.81
CA TYR A 271 -8.09 -2.79 -4.60
C TYR A 271 -6.98 -3.46 -3.79
N HIS A 272 -5.69 -3.14 -4.01
CA HIS A 272 -4.64 -3.70 -3.15
C HIS A 272 -4.67 -3.16 -1.72
N HIS A 273 -5.34 -2.04 -1.45
CA HIS A 273 -5.56 -1.60 -0.08
C HIS A 273 -6.69 -2.37 0.62
N GLU A 274 -7.70 -2.81 -0.15
CA GLU A 274 -8.74 -3.72 0.32
C GLU A 274 -8.19 -5.15 0.49
N ASP A 275 -7.29 -5.56 -0.41
CA ASP A 275 -6.63 -6.85 -0.40
C ASP A 275 -5.10 -6.72 -0.61
N PRO A 276 -4.35 -6.45 0.48
CA PRO A 276 -2.90 -6.25 0.44
C PRO A 276 -2.13 -7.45 -0.14
N THR A 277 -2.73 -8.63 -0.14
CA THR A 277 -2.07 -9.86 -0.63
C THR A 277 -2.24 -10.07 -2.13
N ALA A 278 -3.13 -9.32 -2.78
CA ALA A 278 -3.33 -9.37 -4.24
C ALA A 278 -2.02 -9.21 -5.02
N ILE A 279 -1.12 -8.35 -4.55
CA ILE A 279 0.15 -8.10 -5.22
C ILE A 279 1.15 -9.26 -5.08
N CYS A 280 0.99 -10.11 -4.07
CA CYS A 280 1.80 -11.31 -3.88
C CYS A 280 1.37 -12.43 -4.84
N ARG A 281 0.08 -12.50 -5.14
CA ARG A 281 -0.55 -13.53 -5.99
C ARG A 281 -0.28 -13.37 -7.49
N ILE A 282 0.09 -12.17 -7.94
CA ILE A 282 0.53 -11.93 -9.32
C ILE A 282 2.02 -12.13 -9.48
N SER A 283 2.46 -12.35 -10.72
CA SER A 283 3.89 -12.49 -11.00
C SER A 283 4.65 -11.20 -10.67
N TRP A 284 5.93 -11.33 -10.30
CA TRP A 284 6.77 -10.14 -10.07
C TRP A 284 6.77 -9.21 -11.30
N PHE A 285 6.83 -9.77 -12.51
CA PHE A 285 6.82 -8.99 -13.74
C PHE A 285 5.50 -8.23 -13.91
N GLU A 286 4.37 -8.90 -13.73
CA GLU A 286 3.04 -8.26 -13.82
C GLU A 286 2.93 -7.08 -12.85
N TYR A 287 3.38 -7.25 -11.60
CA TYR A 287 3.43 -6.19 -10.61
C TYR A 287 4.39 -5.05 -11.02
N ALA A 288 5.68 -5.36 -11.24
CA ALA A 288 6.70 -4.35 -11.55
C ALA A 288 6.46 -3.62 -12.89
N SER A 289 5.78 -4.26 -13.84
CA SER A 289 5.54 -3.73 -15.18
C SER A 289 4.59 -2.54 -15.24
N HIS A 290 3.86 -2.23 -14.15
CA HIS A 290 3.11 -0.98 -14.03
C HIS A 290 4.00 0.25 -14.22
N THR A 291 5.27 0.17 -13.83
CA THR A 291 6.25 1.26 -14.01
C THR A 291 6.74 1.38 -15.46
N HIS A 292 6.61 0.33 -16.28
CA HIS A 292 7.15 0.32 -17.64
C HIS A 292 6.41 1.27 -18.58
N LEU A 293 5.11 1.46 -18.38
CA LEU A 293 4.33 2.42 -19.18
C LEU A 293 4.85 3.85 -18.99
N LEU A 294 5.09 4.26 -17.75
CA LEU A 294 5.66 5.58 -17.44
C LEU A 294 7.12 5.68 -17.88
N ALA A 295 7.90 4.61 -17.71
CA ALA A 295 9.29 4.53 -18.16
C ALA A 295 9.43 4.82 -19.65
N VAL A 296 8.55 4.25 -20.50
CA VAL A 296 8.56 4.52 -21.95
C VAL A 296 8.33 5.99 -22.25
N VAL A 297 7.38 6.64 -21.59
CA VAL A 297 7.10 8.08 -21.80
C VAL A 297 8.33 8.92 -21.46
N VAL A 298 8.96 8.65 -20.31
CA VAL A 298 10.19 9.32 -19.89
C VAL A 298 11.31 9.08 -20.90
N LEU A 299 11.56 7.82 -21.27
CA LEU A 299 12.61 7.45 -22.22
C LEU A 299 12.39 8.04 -23.61
N PHE A 300 11.15 8.14 -24.06
CA PHE A 300 10.79 8.76 -25.34
C PHE A 300 11.04 10.27 -25.31
N VAL A 301 10.65 10.97 -24.24
CA VAL A 301 10.99 12.39 -24.04
C VAL A 301 12.50 12.59 -24.00
N LEU A 302 13.24 11.67 -23.35
CA LEU A 302 14.70 11.66 -23.32
C LEU A 302 15.35 11.31 -24.67
N ARG A 303 14.59 10.76 -25.62
CA ARG A 303 15.06 10.46 -26.97
C ARG A 303 14.91 11.66 -27.90
N LEU A 304 13.84 12.44 -27.74
CA LEU A 304 13.51 13.56 -28.62
C LEU A 304 14.32 14.84 -28.36
N GLY A 305 14.97 14.96 -27.21
CA GLY A 305 15.72 16.17 -26.84
C GLY A 305 17.25 15.96 -26.81
N PRO A 306 18.04 17.04 -26.95
CA PRO A 306 19.47 17.02 -26.67
C PRO A 306 19.69 17.00 -25.15
N HIS A 307 19.56 15.81 -24.55
CA HIS A 307 19.71 15.63 -23.11
C HIS A 307 21.17 15.37 -22.74
N SER A 308 21.60 15.91 -21.60
CA SER A 308 22.95 15.71 -21.09
C SER A 308 23.19 14.25 -20.70
N ARG A 309 24.46 13.81 -20.71
CA ARG A 309 24.86 12.49 -20.17
C ARG A 309 24.39 12.30 -18.73
N GLY A 310 24.51 13.36 -17.92
CA GLY A 310 24.05 13.34 -16.53
C GLY A 310 22.55 13.08 -16.40
N LEU A 311 21.71 13.66 -17.27
CA LEU A 311 20.26 13.41 -17.23
C LEU A 311 19.91 11.98 -17.61
N ARG A 312 20.58 11.40 -18.62
CA ARG A 312 20.41 9.97 -18.95
C ARG A 312 20.83 9.09 -17.78
N PHE A 313 21.98 9.38 -17.18
CA PHE A 313 22.50 8.64 -16.02
C PHE A 313 21.53 8.69 -14.83
N PHE A 314 20.97 9.87 -14.54
CA PHE A 314 19.94 10.06 -13.52
C PHE A 314 18.71 9.17 -13.77
N TRP A 315 18.16 9.17 -14.98
CA TRP A 315 16.97 8.39 -15.28
C TRP A 315 17.22 6.89 -15.36
N VAL A 316 18.42 6.44 -15.76
CA VAL A 316 18.79 5.02 -15.68
C VAL A 316 18.74 4.53 -14.23
N TRP A 317 19.33 5.27 -13.30
CA TRP A 317 19.22 4.94 -11.87
C TRP A 317 17.81 5.11 -11.34
N GLY A 318 17.05 6.10 -11.82
CA GLY A 318 15.63 6.24 -11.53
C GLY A 318 14.82 4.99 -11.91
N LEU A 319 15.11 4.37 -13.05
CA LEU A 319 14.47 3.11 -13.45
C LEU A 319 14.86 1.96 -12.51
N VAL A 320 16.13 1.87 -12.10
CA VAL A 320 16.60 0.87 -11.12
C VAL A 320 15.84 1.03 -9.80
N TRP A 321 15.80 2.25 -9.23
CA TRP A 321 15.08 2.53 -7.99
C TRP A 321 13.58 2.26 -8.13
N SER A 322 12.97 2.62 -9.25
CA SER A 322 11.55 2.33 -9.50
C SER A 322 11.25 0.82 -9.44
N HIS A 323 12.12 -0.05 -9.98
CA HIS A 323 11.92 -1.50 -9.89
C HIS A 323 12.19 -2.03 -8.48
N LEU A 324 13.21 -1.50 -7.80
CA LEU A 324 13.52 -1.87 -6.42
C LEU A 324 12.41 -1.48 -5.46
N PHE A 325 11.82 -0.28 -5.58
CA PHE A 325 10.71 0.15 -4.74
C PHE A 325 9.44 -0.66 -4.97
N GLN A 326 9.12 -1.00 -6.22
CA GLN A 326 8.03 -1.95 -6.50
C GLN A 326 8.32 -3.31 -5.86
N SER A 327 9.54 -3.83 -6.02
CA SER A 327 9.91 -5.11 -5.42
C SER A 327 9.83 -5.08 -3.90
N ALA A 328 10.37 -4.03 -3.27
CA ALA A 328 10.35 -3.81 -1.84
C ALA A 328 8.91 -3.70 -1.31
N HIS A 329 8.07 -2.89 -1.97
CA HIS A 329 6.66 -2.81 -1.62
C HIS A 329 5.99 -4.18 -1.74
N ARG A 330 6.20 -4.93 -2.83
CA ARG A 330 5.65 -6.29 -2.93
C ARG A 330 6.11 -7.18 -1.77
N TRP A 331 7.39 -7.15 -1.42
CA TRP A 331 7.97 -7.92 -0.32
C TRP A 331 7.44 -7.52 1.05
N THR A 332 6.97 -6.28 1.26
CA THR A 332 6.32 -5.91 2.53
C THR A 332 5.02 -6.63 2.80
N HIS A 333 4.46 -7.28 1.78
CA HIS A 333 3.24 -8.09 1.87
C HIS A 333 3.53 -9.61 1.84
N PHE A 334 4.79 -10.04 1.79
CA PHE A 334 5.15 -11.46 1.89
C PHE A 334 5.25 -11.90 3.35
N PRO A 335 4.85 -13.14 3.68
CA PRO A 335 5.27 -13.79 4.91
C PRO A 335 6.81 -13.78 5.03
N PRO A 336 7.38 -13.58 6.23
CA PRO A 336 8.83 -13.52 6.42
C PRO A 336 9.60 -14.73 5.86
N ASP A 337 9.00 -15.91 5.90
CA ASP A 337 9.54 -17.18 5.42
C ASP A 337 9.50 -17.35 3.89
N GLU A 338 8.75 -16.51 3.19
CA GLU A 338 8.62 -16.52 1.73
C GLU A 338 9.39 -15.39 1.02
N LEU A 339 10.15 -14.59 1.77
CA LEU A 339 11.01 -13.57 1.18
C LEU A 339 12.12 -14.21 0.32
N PRO A 340 12.59 -13.53 -0.76
CA PRO A 340 13.64 -14.08 -1.62
C PRO A 340 14.87 -14.53 -0.83
N HIS A 341 15.34 -15.75 -1.10
CA HIS A 341 16.54 -16.30 -0.48
C HIS A 341 17.73 -15.34 -0.69
N GLY A 342 18.24 -14.78 0.41
CA GLY A 342 19.26 -13.73 0.40
C GLY A 342 18.84 -12.44 1.09
N ALA A 343 17.57 -12.31 1.50
CA ALA A 343 17.17 -11.29 2.47
C ALA A 343 18.03 -11.43 3.75
N PRO A 344 18.60 -10.34 4.29
CA PRO A 344 19.36 -10.39 5.54
C PRO A 344 18.53 -11.05 6.66
N PRO A 345 19.13 -11.86 7.54
CA PRO A 345 18.45 -12.32 8.74
C PRO A 345 17.81 -11.15 9.50
N GLY A 346 16.52 -11.26 9.84
CA GLY A 346 15.75 -10.18 10.49
C GLY A 346 15.13 -9.15 9.55
N PHE A 347 15.37 -9.20 8.23
CA PHE A 347 14.71 -8.31 7.27
C PHE A 347 13.20 -8.54 7.22
N GLY A 348 12.77 -9.81 7.21
CA GLY A 348 11.36 -10.18 7.27
C GLY A 348 10.69 -9.80 8.57
N GLU A 349 11.37 -9.96 9.70
CA GLU A 349 10.86 -9.53 11.02
C GLU A 349 10.76 -8.01 11.11
N ALA A 350 11.77 -7.25 10.67
CA ALA A 350 11.74 -5.78 10.70
C ALA A 350 10.64 -5.20 9.80
N ILE A 351 10.46 -5.77 8.61
CA ILE A 351 9.36 -5.41 7.71
C ILE A 351 8.03 -5.78 8.35
N HIS A 352 7.90 -7.01 8.83
CA HIS A 352 6.66 -7.50 9.41
C HIS A 352 6.26 -6.66 10.63
N ASP A 353 7.21 -6.33 11.49
CA ASP A 353 6.98 -5.47 12.65
C ASP A 353 6.59 -4.05 12.23
N SER A 354 7.26 -3.47 11.23
CA SER A 354 6.93 -2.11 10.77
C SER A 354 5.56 -2.00 10.09
N VAL A 355 5.18 -3.00 9.30
CA VAL A 355 3.93 -3.02 8.52
C VAL A 355 2.75 -3.45 9.39
N TRP A 356 2.97 -4.42 10.28
CA TRP A 356 1.87 -5.07 11.00
C TRP A 356 1.80 -4.66 12.48
N THR A 357 2.89 -4.30 13.17
CA THR A 357 2.79 -4.07 14.64
C THR A 357 2.45 -2.64 15.05
N HIS A 358 2.34 -1.69 14.11
CA HIS A 358 2.08 -0.26 14.38
C HIS A 358 3.02 0.38 15.43
N ARG A 359 4.15 -0.24 15.81
CA ARG A 359 5.25 0.50 16.44
C ARG A 359 6.01 1.22 15.33
N PHE A 360 5.56 2.42 15.01
CA PHE A 360 6.43 3.40 14.38
C PHE A 360 7.52 3.76 15.42
N ASP A 361 8.53 2.91 15.58
CA ASP A 361 9.77 3.29 16.23
C ASP A 361 10.67 3.91 15.14
N PRO A 362 10.91 5.23 15.16
CA PRO A 362 11.76 5.89 14.16
C PRO A 362 13.16 5.29 14.09
N ARG A 363 13.61 4.56 15.12
CA ARG A 363 14.93 3.92 15.16
C ARG A 363 14.99 2.63 14.34
N SER A 364 13.91 1.85 14.24
CA SER A 364 13.90 0.59 13.48
C SER A 364 13.87 0.84 11.97
N PHE A 365 13.17 1.87 11.52
CA PHE A 365 13.16 2.29 10.11
C PHE A 365 14.54 2.77 9.66
N GLY A 366 15.26 3.51 10.53
CA GLY A 366 16.64 3.91 10.27
C GLY A 366 17.59 2.72 10.13
N GLN A 367 17.34 1.62 10.85
CA GLN A 367 18.12 0.37 10.73
C GLN A 367 17.75 -0.41 9.46
N ALA A 368 16.47 -0.56 9.13
CA ALA A 368 16.03 -1.24 7.91
C ALA A 368 16.49 -0.51 6.63
N ALA A 369 16.38 0.83 6.60
CA ALA A 369 16.88 1.64 5.49
C ALA A 369 18.41 1.61 5.37
N ALA A 370 19.13 1.55 6.50
CA ALA A 370 20.59 1.38 6.50
C ALA A 370 21.02 -0.02 6.04
N SER A 371 20.26 -1.07 6.37
CA SER A 371 20.49 -2.44 5.92
C SER A 371 20.17 -2.66 4.44
N CYS A 372 19.29 -1.86 3.83
CA CYS A 372 19.06 -1.86 2.39
C CYS A 372 20.06 -1.00 1.59
N ALA A 373 20.79 -0.09 2.25
CA ALA A 373 21.75 0.82 1.62
C ALA A 373 23.20 0.29 1.63
N LEU A 374 23.42 -0.87 2.26
CA LEU A 374 24.67 -1.66 2.25
C LEU A 374 24.45 -2.91 1.39
#